data_AF-A0A968BVZ3-F1
#
_entry.id   AF-A0A968BVZ3-F1
#
_cell.length_a   1.000
_cell.length_b   1.000
_cell.length_c   1.000
_cell.angle_alpha   90.00
_cell.angle_beta   90.00
_cell.angle_gamma   90.00
#
_symmetry.space_group_name_H-M   'P 1'
#
loop_
_entity.id
_entity.type
_entity.pdbx_description
1 polymer ?
#
loop_
_entity_poly.entity_id
_entity_poly.type
_entity_poly.pdbx_seq_one_letter_code
_entity_poly.pdbx_strand_id
1 'polypeptide(L)'
;MPFQLQHPIVQTFVLTELDPSGEAKITFRQATARENQIRDTLVFSQQQRTIGLDGVRVSNAKPWSVRQEIEVRLTIAGAEGILRPDGSPLFRFKGGMLDMSDDEFHEAWGIIHPQAVCDALHDKCLNVNADWDWRAREGAKNPPPAEESEIE
;
A
#
# COMPACT_ATOMS: atom_id res chain seq x y z
N MET A 1 11.97 -15.95 31.86
CA MET A 1 10.56 -15.81 31.41
C MET A 1 10.54 -16.14 29.93
N PRO A 2 9.76 -17.14 29.46
CA PRO A 2 9.64 -17.40 28.03
C PRO A 2 8.98 -16.19 27.35
N PHE A 3 9.54 -15.76 26.22
CA PHE A 3 8.96 -14.71 25.39
C PHE A 3 7.98 -15.38 24.41
N GLN A 4 6.69 -15.02 24.50
CA GLN A 4 5.68 -15.55 23.60
C GLN A 4 5.61 -14.68 22.35
N LEU A 5 5.93 -15.25 21.20
CA LEU A 5 5.78 -14.56 19.92
C LEU A 5 4.28 -14.37 19.65
N GLN A 6 3.88 -13.13 19.38
CA GLN A 6 2.50 -12.84 18.98
C GLN A 6 2.28 -13.30 17.54
N HIS A 7 1.06 -13.77 17.25
CA HIS A 7 0.66 -14.05 15.88
C HIS A 7 0.66 -12.75 15.05
N PRO A 8 0.93 -12.81 13.73
CA PRO A 8 0.85 -11.64 12.87
C PRO A 8 -0.53 -10.99 12.95
N ILE A 9 -0.56 -9.66 13.02
CA ILE A 9 -1.82 -8.92 13.00
C ILE A 9 -2.44 -9.10 11.61
N VAL A 10 -3.70 -9.53 11.56
CA VAL A 10 -4.50 -9.65 10.35
C VAL A 10 -5.80 -8.90 10.57
N GLN A 11 -6.14 -7.99 9.66
CA GLN A 11 -7.35 -7.18 9.74
C GLN A 11 -8.11 -7.21 8.42
N THR A 12 -9.41 -7.39 8.52
CA THR A 12 -10.34 -7.39 7.38
C THR A 12 -11.14 -6.10 7.39
N PHE A 13 -11.23 -5.45 6.24
CA PHE A 13 -11.94 -4.21 6.01
C PHE A 13 -13.00 -4.41 4.93
N VAL A 14 -14.15 -3.75 5.10
CA VAL A 14 -15.18 -3.67 4.06
C VAL A 14 -14.85 -2.48 3.15
N LEU A 15 -14.92 -2.68 1.84
CA LEU A 15 -14.62 -1.66 0.83
C LEU A 15 -15.91 -0.97 0.40
N THR A 16 -16.38 -0.05 1.22
CA THR A 16 -17.59 0.73 0.95
C THR A 16 -17.48 1.59 -0.31
N GLU A 17 -16.26 1.91 -0.73
CA GLU A 17 -15.96 2.73 -1.90
C GLU A 17 -16.20 1.99 -3.22
N LEU A 18 -15.93 0.68 -3.25
CA LEU A 18 -16.16 -0.18 -4.41
C LEU A 18 -17.57 -0.75 -4.43
N ASP A 19 -18.08 -1.08 -3.25
CA ASP A 19 -19.30 -1.83 -3.11
C ASP A 19 -20.16 -1.29 -1.96
N PRO A 20 -21.18 -0.48 -2.27
CA PRO A 20 -22.15 0.00 -1.28
C PRO A 20 -22.94 -1.12 -0.61
N SER A 21 -22.97 -2.34 -1.17
CA SER A 21 -23.65 -3.49 -0.57
C SER A 21 -22.88 -4.12 0.59
N GLY A 22 -21.57 -3.83 0.69
CA GLY A 22 -20.70 -4.30 1.78
C GLY A 22 -20.28 -5.77 1.67
N GLU A 23 -20.43 -6.37 0.49
CA GLU A 23 -19.96 -7.73 0.20
C GLU A 23 -18.46 -7.76 -0.07
N ALA A 24 -17.92 -6.69 -0.68
CA ALA A 24 -16.50 -6.57 -0.94
C ALA A 24 -15.68 -6.36 0.35
N LYS A 25 -14.80 -7.32 0.65
CA LYS A 25 -13.89 -7.28 1.80
C LYS A 25 -12.46 -7.48 1.36
N ILE A 26 -11.55 -6.77 2.01
CA ILE A 26 -10.11 -6.98 1.85
C ILE A 26 -9.47 -7.27 3.18
N THR A 27 -8.53 -8.20 3.17
CA THR A 27 -7.76 -8.58 4.36
C THR A 27 -6.31 -8.24 4.15
N PHE A 28 -5.76 -7.46 5.08
CA PHE A 28 -4.36 -7.12 5.16
C PHE A 28 -3.71 -7.80 6.36
N ARG A 29 -2.44 -8.17 6.21
CA ARG A 29 -1.62 -8.65 7.30
C ARG A 29 -0.45 -7.72 7.56
N GLN A 30 0.08 -7.84 8.77
CA GLN A 30 1.33 -7.20 9.12
C GLN A 30 2.46 -7.75 8.23
N ALA A 31 3.27 -6.84 7.72
CA ALA A 31 4.46 -7.13 6.98
C ALA A 31 5.49 -7.83 7.86
N THR A 32 6.09 -8.87 7.31
CA THR A 32 7.23 -9.56 7.91
C THR A 32 8.49 -8.72 7.76
N ALA A 33 9.52 -9.04 8.55
CA ALA A 33 10.83 -8.41 8.41
C ALA A 33 11.40 -8.51 6.99
N ARG A 34 11.12 -9.61 6.27
CA ARG A 34 11.54 -9.80 4.89
C ARG A 34 10.82 -8.84 3.94
N GLU A 35 9.52 -8.65 4.11
CA GLU A 35 8.74 -7.71 3.28
C GLU A 35 9.14 -6.26 3.54
N ASN A 36 9.46 -5.90 4.78
CA ASN A 36 10.02 -4.58 5.11
C ASN A 36 11.32 -4.33 4.34
N GLN A 37 12.22 -5.31 4.30
CA GLN A 37 13.46 -5.20 3.52
C GLN A 37 13.21 -5.10 2.01
N ILE A 38 12.28 -5.90 1.48
CA ILE A 38 11.90 -5.85 0.06
C ILE A 38 11.31 -4.49 -0.27
N ARG A 39 10.38 -3.99 0.55
CA ARG A 39 9.77 -2.67 0.40
C ARG A 39 10.83 -1.59 0.40
N ASP A 40 11.72 -1.58 1.39
CA ASP A 40 12.74 -0.54 1.48
C ASP A 40 13.65 -0.54 0.25
N THR A 41 13.97 -1.73 -0.27
CA THR A 41 14.70 -1.87 -1.52
C THR A 41 13.87 -1.34 -2.69
N LEU A 42 12.64 -1.81 -2.90
CA LEU A 42 11.85 -1.46 -4.09
C LEU A 42 11.37 0.00 -4.10
N VAL A 43 11.16 0.60 -2.92
CA VAL A 43 10.67 1.98 -2.76
C VAL A 43 11.83 2.97 -2.74
N PHE A 44 12.96 2.65 -2.11
CA PHE A 44 14.07 3.60 -1.92
C PHE A 44 15.34 3.32 -2.73
N SER A 45 15.46 2.20 -3.46
CA SER A 45 16.72 1.83 -4.16
C SER A 45 17.08 2.70 -5.37
N GLN A 46 16.14 3.44 -5.97
CA GLN A 46 16.48 4.32 -7.09
C GLN A 46 16.72 5.74 -6.61
N GLN A 47 17.87 5.94 -5.96
CA GLN A 47 18.36 7.29 -5.73
C GLN A 47 19.11 7.79 -6.97
N GLN A 48 18.48 8.60 -7.84
CA GLN A 48 19.20 9.25 -8.92
C GLN A 48 19.92 10.49 -8.36
N ARG A 49 21.26 10.40 -8.29
CA ARG A 49 22.12 11.55 -8.02
C ARG A 49 22.42 12.24 -9.34
N THR A 50 21.77 13.36 -9.58
CA THR A 50 22.08 14.22 -10.72
C THR A 50 23.09 15.27 -10.24
N ILE A 51 24.32 15.19 -10.75
CA ILE A 51 25.36 16.19 -10.47
C ILE A 51 25.22 17.27 -11.55
N GLY A 52 24.67 18.42 -11.17
CA GLY A 52 24.59 19.61 -12.03
C GLY A 52 25.65 20.66 -11.65
N LEU A 53 25.77 21.70 -12.48
CA LEU A 53 26.60 22.88 -12.20
C LEU A 53 26.19 23.60 -10.90
N ASP A 54 24.93 23.43 -10.47
CA ASP A 54 24.33 24.06 -9.29
C ASP A 54 24.38 23.19 -8.02
N GLY A 55 25.04 22.03 -8.06
CA GLY A 55 25.16 21.09 -6.95
C GLY A 55 24.52 19.71 -7.19
N VAL A 56 24.46 18.90 -6.14
CA VAL A 56 23.88 17.54 -6.17
C VAL A 56 22.38 17.62 -5.95
N ARG A 57 21.58 17.30 -6.98
CA ARG A 57 20.14 17.06 -6.82
C ARG A 57 19.91 15.56 -6.64
N VAL A 58 19.22 15.23 -5.56
CA VAL A 58 18.79 13.88 -5.24
C VAL A 58 17.29 13.86 -5.46
N SER A 59 16.81 13.21 -6.53
CA SER A 59 15.37 13.00 -6.72
C SER A 59 15.06 11.52 -6.60
N ASN A 60 14.39 11.16 -5.50
CA ASN A 60 14.15 9.77 -5.13
C ASN A 60 12.69 9.62 -4.76
N ALA A 61 11.85 9.36 -5.74
CA ALA A 61 10.57 8.72 -5.46
C ALA A 61 10.08 8.05 -6.73
N LYS A 62 9.78 6.75 -6.63
CA LYS A 62 8.83 6.16 -7.58
C LYS A 62 7.52 6.96 -7.53
N PRO A 63 6.74 7.01 -8.62
CA PRO A 63 5.40 7.60 -8.58
C PRO A 63 4.59 7.03 -7.42
N TRP A 64 3.75 7.88 -6.81
CA TRP A 64 2.95 7.52 -5.65
C TRP A 64 2.13 6.24 -5.88
N SER A 65 1.47 6.13 -7.04
CA SER A 65 0.70 4.94 -7.44
C SER A 65 1.50 3.65 -7.42
N VAL A 66 2.76 3.67 -7.88
CA VAL A 66 3.64 2.50 -7.91
C VAL A 66 4.04 2.09 -6.48
N ARG A 67 4.20 3.06 -5.57
CA ARG A 67 4.47 2.75 -4.16
C ARG A 67 3.28 2.08 -3.49
N GLN A 68 2.07 2.61 -3.72
CA GLN A 68 0.84 2.03 -3.19
C GLN A 68 0.68 0.57 -3.63
N GLU A 69 0.88 0.34 -4.94
CA GLU A 69 0.82 -0.99 -5.54
C GLU A 69 1.78 -1.98 -4.85
N ILE A 70 3.06 -1.60 -4.68
CA ILE A 70 4.07 -2.45 -4.03
C ILE A 70 3.68 -2.76 -2.59
N GLU A 71 3.28 -1.76 -1.80
CA GLU A 71 2.96 -1.93 -0.38
C GLU A 71 1.72 -2.82 -0.20
N VAL A 72 0.67 -2.61 -1.01
CA VAL A 72 -0.53 -3.46 -0.99
C VAL A 72 -0.18 -4.89 -1.41
N ARG A 73 0.59 -5.09 -2.49
CA ARG A 73 0.97 -6.41 -2.97
C ARG A 73 1.69 -7.25 -1.92
N LEU A 74 2.56 -6.62 -1.14
CA LEU A 74 3.36 -7.31 -0.12
C LEU A 74 2.53 -7.78 1.08
N THR A 75 1.37 -7.16 1.34
CA THR A 75 0.63 -7.32 2.60
C THR A 75 -0.82 -7.78 2.44
N ILE A 76 -1.36 -7.75 1.22
CA ILE A 76 -2.68 -8.29 0.95
C ILE A 76 -2.69 -9.80 1.19
N ALA A 77 -3.66 -10.26 1.98
CA ALA A 77 -3.79 -11.64 2.43
C ALA A 77 -5.12 -12.30 2.00
N GLY A 78 -6.10 -11.49 1.59
CA GLY A 78 -7.36 -11.96 1.05
C GLY A 78 -8.18 -10.84 0.43
N ALA A 79 -9.01 -11.18 -0.55
CA ALA A 79 -10.00 -10.29 -1.13
C ALA A 79 -11.25 -11.10 -1.47
N GLU A 80 -12.36 -10.78 -0.82
CA GLU A 80 -13.68 -11.40 -1.02
C GLU A 80 -14.60 -10.39 -1.70
N GLY A 81 -15.44 -10.84 -2.63
CA GLY A 81 -16.38 -9.96 -3.34
C GLY A 81 -15.75 -9.02 -4.38
N ILE A 82 -14.41 -9.00 -4.52
CA ILE A 82 -13.71 -8.24 -5.57
C ILE A 82 -13.53 -9.14 -6.80
N LEU A 83 -14.41 -8.99 -7.79
CA LEU A 83 -14.49 -9.84 -8.97
C LEU A 83 -14.09 -9.08 -10.25
N ARG A 84 -13.55 -9.82 -11.21
CA ARG A 84 -13.38 -9.40 -12.60
C ARG A 84 -14.74 -9.35 -13.33
N PRO A 85 -14.82 -8.70 -14.49
CA PRO A 85 -16.06 -8.66 -15.30
C PRO A 85 -16.59 -10.05 -15.71
N ASP A 86 -15.74 -11.08 -15.74
CA ASP A 86 -16.12 -12.46 -16.03
C ASP A 86 -16.63 -13.23 -14.79
N GLY A 87 -16.69 -12.58 -13.63
CA GLY A 87 -17.11 -13.17 -12.35
C GLY A 87 -16.01 -13.93 -11.60
N SER A 88 -14.79 -14.01 -12.14
CA SER A 88 -13.66 -14.64 -11.44
C SER A 88 -13.06 -13.70 -10.38
N PRO A 89 -12.40 -14.21 -9.32
CA PRO A 89 -11.74 -13.36 -8.33
C PRO A 89 -10.65 -12.48 -8.95
N LEU A 90 -10.63 -11.20 -8.59
CA LEU A 90 -9.61 -10.26 -9.08
C LEU A 90 -8.21 -10.65 -8.60
N PHE A 91 -8.11 -11.02 -7.33
CA PHE A 91 -6.90 -11.48 -6.67
C PHE A 91 -7.01 -12.95 -6.28
N ARG A 92 -5.92 -13.70 -6.48
CA ARG A 92 -5.82 -15.12 -6.11
C ARG A 92 -4.88 -15.28 -4.93
N PHE A 93 -5.24 -16.17 -4.01
CA PHE A 93 -4.48 -16.41 -2.80
C PHE A 93 -4.28 -17.90 -2.57
N LYS A 94 -3.12 -18.27 -2.04
CA LYS A 94 -2.77 -19.62 -1.62
C LYS A 94 -2.08 -19.57 -0.26
N GLY A 95 -2.69 -20.19 0.75
CA GLY A 95 -2.17 -20.15 2.12
C GLY A 95 -2.13 -18.73 2.73
N GLY A 96 -3.06 -17.85 2.34
CA GLY A 96 -3.11 -16.47 2.83
C GLY A 96 -2.03 -15.54 2.24
N MET A 97 -1.36 -15.97 1.18
CA MET A 97 -0.42 -15.17 0.40
C MET A 97 -0.95 -15.00 -1.02
N LEU A 98 -0.65 -13.86 -1.63
CA LEU A 98 -0.97 -13.59 -3.02
C LEU A 98 -0.30 -14.65 -3.92
N ASP A 99 -1.11 -15.36 -4.71
CA ASP A 99 -0.70 -16.42 -5.65
C ASP A 99 -0.86 -15.91 -7.09
N MET A 100 -0.10 -14.86 -7.39
CA MET A 100 -0.09 -14.17 -8.67
C MET A 100 1.34 -13.71 -8.97
N SER A 101 1.70 -13.66 -10.24
CA SER A 101 2.95 -13.03 -10.65
C SER A 101 2.87 -11.50 -10.49
N ASP A 102 4.03 -10.85 -10.57
CA ASP A 102 4.13 -9.39 -10.56
C ASP A 102 3.28 -8.76 -11.69
N ASP A 103 3.36 -9.32 -12.90
CA ASP A 103 2.61 -8.84 -14.07
C ASP A 103 1.09 -9.07 -13.91
N GLU A 104 0.68 -10.25 -13.43
CA GLU A 104 -0.73 -10.55 -13.19
C GLU A 104 -1.34 -9.62 -12.12
N PHE A 105 -0.55 -9.29 -11.09
CA PHE A 105 -0.99 -8.34 -10.07
C PHE A 105 -1.10 -6.94 -10.65
N HIS A 106 -0.13 -6.49 -11.46
CA HIS A 106 -0.17 -5.17 -12.09
C HIS A 106 -1.39 -5.01 -13.01
N GLU A 107 -1.70 -6.05 -13.80
CA GLU A 107 -2.92 -6.09 -14.61
C GLU A 107 -4.18 -6.02 -13.74
N ALA A 108 -4.25 -6.80 -12.67
CA ALA A 108 -5.38 -6.78 -11.75
C ALA A 108 -5.54 -5.43 -11.04
N TRP A 109 -4.43 -4.80 -10.64
CA TRP A 109 -4.39 -3.49 -10.03
C TRP A 109 -4.89 -2.41 -11.01
N GLY A 110 -4.52 -2.49 -12.28
CA GLY A 110 -5.00 -1.59 -13.33
C GLY A 110 -6.51 -1.70 -13.62
N ILE A 111 -7.15 -2.81 -13.26
CA ILE A 111 -8.62 -2.97 -13.36
C ILE A 111 -9.33 -2.20 -12.23
N ILE A 112 -8.64 -1.94 -11.11
CA ILE A 112 -9.20 -1.21 -9.97
C ILE A 112 -9.28 0.27 -10.33
N HIS A 113 -10.41 0.64 -10.94
CA HIS A 113 -10.80 2.01 -11.20
C HIS A 113 -12.07 2.33 -10.41
N PRO A 114 -12.16 3.51 -9.76
CA PRO A 114 -11.26 4.68 -9.84
C PRO A 114 -10.08 4.67 -8.85
N GLN A 115 -9.10 5.57 -9.06
CA GLN A 115 -7.91 5.76 -8.20
C GLN A 115 -8.26 5.92 -6.71
N ALA A 116 -9.41 6.51 -6.38
CA ALA A 116 -9.88 6.64 -5.00
C ALA A 116 -9.98 5.29 -4.26
N VAL A 117 -10.25 4.21 -5.00
CA VAL A 117 -10.25 2.85 -4.45
C VAL A 117 -8.84 2.39 -4.14
N CYS A 118 -7.88 2.62 -5.05
CA CYS A 118 -6.47 2.30 -4.82
C CYS A 118 -5.94 3.04 -3.58
N ASP A 119 -6.34 4.30 -3.40
CA ASP A 119 -6.01 5.10 -2.22
C ASP A 119 -6.63 4.49 -0.96
N ALA A 120 -7.92 4.13 -0.98
CA ALA A 120 -8.59 3.49 0.14
C ALA A 120 -7.95 2.15 0.54
N LEU A 121 -7.60 1.31 -0.45
CA LEU A 121 -6.89 0.04 -0.25
C LEU A 121 -5.53 0.28 0.42
N HIS A 122 -4.80 1.29 -0.05
CA HIS A 122 -3.52 1.67 0.51
C HIS A 122 -3.65 2.20 1.95
N ASP A 123 -4.65 3.02 2.24
CA ASP A 123 -4.91 3.50 3.60
C ASP A 123 -5.21 2.34 4.56
N LYS A 124 -5.98 1.33 4.12
CA LYS A 124 -6.21 0.11 4.94
C LYS A 124 -4.93 -0.70 5.12
N CYS A 125 -4.06 -0.78 4.10
CA CYS A 125 -2.73 -1.38 4.23
C CYS A 125 -1.89 -0.66 5.30
N LEU A 126 -1.88 0.67 5.30
CA LEU A 126 -1.18 1.48 6.30
C LEU A 126 -1.77 1.34 7.72
N ASN A 127 -3.08 1.13 7.87
CA ASN A 127 -3.68 0.86 9.18
C ASN A 127 -3.10 -0.40 9.85
N VAL A 128 -2.74 -1.41 9.06
CA VAL A 128 -2.11 -2.63 9.56
C VAL A 128 -0.59 -2.48 9.67
N ASN A 129 0.01 -1.68 8.79
CA ASN A 129 1.45 -1.45 8.69
C ASN A 129 1.79 0.03 8.94
N ALA A 130 1.41 0.54 10.12
CA ALA A 130 1.52 1.96 10.44
C ALA A 130 2.97 2.48 10.41
N ASP A 131 3.94 1.59 10.57
CA ASP A 131 5.35 1.91 10.41
C ASP A 131 5.71 2.31 8.98
N TRP A 132 4.92 1.95 7.97
CA TRP A 132 5.16 2.34 6.58
C TRP A 132 4.68 3.75 6.25
N ASP A 133 3.81 4.32 7.06
CA ASP A 133 3.33 5.68 6.87
C ASP A 133 4.45 6.68 7.19
N TRP A 134 5.02 7.26 6.13
CA TRP A 134 6.05 8.29 6.24
C TRP A 134 5.47 9.64 6.69
N ARG A 135 4.17 9.89 6.46
CA ARG A 135 3.49 11.12 6.92
C ARG A 135 3.37 11.13 8.43
N ALA A 136 3.03 9.99 9.04
CA ALA A 136 3.07 9.83 10.50
C ALA A 136 4.47 10.08 11.08
N ARG A 137 5.53 9.75 10.32
CA ARG A 137 6.93 9.99 10.72
C ARG A 137 7.35 11.46 10.57
N GLU A 138 6.85 12.16 9.55
CA GLU A 138 7.16 13.57 9.29
C GLU A 138 6.28 14.54 10.08
N GLY A 139 5.02 14.23 10.36
CA GLY A 139 4.16 15.02 11.24
C GLY A 139 4.67 15.10 12.69
N ALA A 140 5.56 14.18 13.09
CA ALA A 140 6.31 14.26 14.35
C ALA A 140 7.51 15.23 14.30
N LYS A 141 7.88 15.76 13.11
CA LYS A 141 9.04 16.65 12.92
C LYS A 141 8.77 17.93 12.13
N ASN A 142 7.71 18.01 11.30
CA ASN A 142 7.29 19.21 10.56
C ASN A 142 5.77 19.12 10.28
N PRO A 143 4.93 20.00 10.88
CA PRO A 143 3.52 20.08 10.50
C PRO A 143 3.36 20.52 9.03
N PRO A 144 2.26 20.16 8.35
CA PRO A 144 1.98 20.68 7.02
C PRO A 144 1.92 22.22 7.08
N PRO A 145 2.39 22.94 6.04
CA PRO A 145 2.17 24.37 5.96
C PRO A 145 0.66 24.61 6.06
N ALA A 146 0.26 25.46 7.00
CA ALA A 146 -1.13 25.87 7.12
C ALA A 146 -1.60 26.30 5.72
N GLU A 147 -2.65 25.66 5.22
CA GLU A 147 -3.40 26.21 4.10
C GLU A 147 -3.79 27.63 4.54
N GLU A 148 -3.22 28.64 3.87
CA GLU A 148 -3.66 30.01 4.00
C GLU A 148 -5.11 30.03 3.51
N SER A 149 -6.03 29.84 4.45
CA SER A 149 -7.41 30.24 4.26
C SER A 149 -7.38 31.75 4.07
N GLU A 150 -7.47 32.19 2.81
CA GLU A 150 -7.89 33.53 2.47
C GLU A 150 -9.23 33.76 3.18
N ILE A 151 -9.17 34.51 4.26
CA ILE A 151 -10.35 35.13 4.87
C ILE A 151 -10.58 36.39 4.04
N GLU A 152 -11.72 36.41 3.34
CA GLU A 152 -12.30 37.59 2.66
C GLU A 152 -12.38 38.83 3.57
#